data_AF-A0A533UJV6-F1
#
_entry.id   AF-A0A533UJV6-F1
#
_cell.length_a   1.000
_cell.length_b   1.000
_cell.length_c   1.000
_cell.angle_alpha   90.00
_cell.angle_beta   90.00
_cell.angle_gamma   90.00
#
_symmetry.space_group_name_H-M   'P 1'
#
loop_
_entity.id
_entity.type
_entity.pdbx_description
1 polymer ?
#
loop_
_entity_poly.entity_id
_entity_poly.type
_entity_poly.pdbx_seq_one_letter_code
_entity_poly.pdbx_strand_id
1 'polypeptide(L)'
;KDVRPKLKDLVTELFNSIPSGVGSKGAVKLNFSELDEVLVKGVRWAIDHGYGSNDDADVCEENGQIKNADPNKVSPTARKRGAPQLGSLGSGNHFLEVQ
;
A
#
# COMPACT_ATOMS: atom_id res chain seq x y z
N LYS A 1 -15.30 -6.35 -22.51
CA LYS A 1 -16.52 -7.19 -22.64
C LYS A 1 -16.46 -8.41 -21.71
N ASP A 2 -15.27 -8.85 -21.34
CA ASP A 2 -15.03 -10.08 -20.57
C ASP A 2 -15.20 -9.89 -19.05
N VAL A 3 -15.01 -8.66 -18.54
CA VAL A 3 -15.11 -8.32 -17.10
C VAL A 3 -16.57 -8.15 -16.66
N ARG A 4 -17.40 -7.52 -17.50
CA ARG A 4 -18.79 -7.15 -17.14
C ARG A 4 -19.65 -8.31 -16.63
N PRO A 5 -19.58 -9.53 -17.22
CA PRO A 5 -20.31 -10.69 -16.69
C PRO A 5 -19.85 -11.16 -15.30
N LYS A 6 -18.61 -10.85 -14.90
CA LYS A 6 -17.99 -11.29 -13.63
C LYS A 6 -17.82 -10.16 -12.61
N LEU A 7 -18.35 -8.97 -12.90
CA LEU A 7 -18.05 -7.76 -12.14
C LEU A 7 -18.43 -7.89 -10.66
N LYS A 8 -19.57 -8.53 -10.36
CA LYS A 8 -20.01 -8.75 -8.97
C LYS A 8 -18.99 -9.58 -8.18
N ASP A 9 -18.55 -10.69 -8.75
CA ASP A 9 -17.62 -11.61 -8.10
C ASP A 9 -16.25 -10.95 -7.95
N LEU A 10 -15.79 -10.24 -9.00
CA LEU A 10 -14.54 -9.50 -8.97
C LEU A 10 -14.53 -8.42 -7.88
N VAL A 11 -15.56 -7.57 -7.81
CA VAL A 11 -15.65 -6.52 -6.78
C VAL A 11 -15.73 -7.13 -5.38
N THR A 12 -16.46 -8.24 -5.22
CA THR A 12 -16.53 -8.97 -3.95
C THR A 12 -15.15 -9.47 -3.53
N GLU A 13 -14.40 -10.07 -4.46
CA GLU A 13 -13.07 -10.59 -4.17
C GLU A 13 -12.06 -9.48 -3.88
N LEU A 14 -12.12 -8.36 -4.61
CA LEU A 14 -11.31 -7.18 -4.33
C LEU A 14 -11.58 -6.63 -2.93
N PHE A 15 -12.86 -6.56 -2.52
CA PHE A 15 -13.23 -6.13 -1.17
C PHE A 15 -12.71 -7.07 -0.07
N ASN A 16 -12.74 -8.38 -0.31
CA ASN A 16 -12.22 -9.37 0.64
C ASN A 16 -10.69 -9.34 0.73
N SER A 17 -10.02 -9.10 -0.40
CA SER A 17 -8.56 -9.13 -0.52
C SER A 17 -7.88 -7.84 -0.07
N ILE A 18 -8.58 -6.70 -0.12
CA ILE A 18 -8.00 -5.37 0.13
C ILE A 18 -8.67 -4.73 1.36
N PRO A 19 -7.99 -4.73 2.53
CA PRO A 19 -8.55 -4.15 3.74
C PRO A 19 -8.94 -2.68 3.55
N SER A 20 -10.14 -2.31 3.98
CA SER A 20 -10.66 -0.95 3.90
C SER A 20 -11.48 -0.59 5.15
N GLY A 21 -11.74 0.70 5.38
CA GLY A 21 -12.52 1.20 6.51
C GLY A 21 -11.69 1.74 7.69
N VAL A 22 -12.35 2.48 8.58
CA VAL A 22 -11.73 3.12 9.76
C VAL A 22 -11.21 2.04 10.72
N GLY A 23 -9.91 2.10 11.04
CA GLY A 23 -9.28 1.17 11.98
C GLY A 23 -9.03 -0.23 11.42
N SER A 24 -9.27 -0.44 10.13
CA SER A 24 -8.87 -1.67 9.44
C SER A 24 -7.36 -1.85 9.50
N LYS A 25 -6.88 -3.07 9.69
CA LYS A 25 -5.43 -3.35 9.72
C LYS A 25 -4.98 -3.76 8.32
N GLY A 26 -3.82 -3.28 7.93
CA GLY A 26 -3.20 -3.62 6.66
C GLY A 26 -2.89 -5.11 6.53
N ALA A 27 -2.81 -5.58 5.29
CA ALA A 27 -2.47 -6.96 4.99
C ALA A 27 -1.03 -7.33 5.38
N VAL A 28 -0.15 -6.34 5.53
CA VAL A 28 1.27 -6.51 5.83
C VAL A 28 1.55 -6.16 7.29
N LYS A 29 2.26 -7.04 8.00
CA LYS A 29 2.74 -6.79 9.36
C LYS A 29 4.20 -6.41 9.30
N LEU A 30 4.53 -5.21 9.79
CA LEU A 30 5.89 -4.71 9.85
C LEU A 30 6.31 -4.40 11.29
N ASN A 31 7.57 -4.64 11.58
CA ASN A 31 8.27 -4.01 12.69
C ASN A 31 8.79 -2.62 12.29
N PHE A 32 9.34 -1.87 13.25
CA PHE A 32 9.80 -0.49 12.97
C PHE A 32 11.02 -0.40 12.06
N SER A 33 11.90 -1.40 12.06
CA SER A 33 13.04 -1.46 11.14
C SER A 33 12.57 -1.69 9.71
N GLU A 34 11.60 -2.58 9.50
CA GLU A 34 11.02 -2.81 8.17
C GLU A 34 10.23 -1.59 7.68
N LEU A 35 9.52 -0.89 8.59
CA LEU A 35 8.90 0.39 8.25
C LEU A 35 9.93 1.44 7.83
N ASP A 36 11.13 1.46 8.42
CA ASP A 36 12.19 2.37 7.99
C ASP A 36 12.62 2.09 6.55
N GLU A 37 12.69 0.82 6.16
CA GLU A 37 12.95 0.46 4.77
C GLU A 37 11.84 0.93 3.83
N VAL A 38 10.57 0.77 4.20
CA VAL A 38 9.43 1.28 3.43
C VAL A 38 9.54 2.79 3.23
N LEU A 39 9.84 3.53 4.29
CA LEU A 39 9.95 4.99 4.25
C LEU A 39 11.09 5.47 3.35
N VAL A 40 12.19 4.71 3.26
CA VAL A 40 13.35 5.06 2.44
C VAL A 40 13.19 4.63 0.98
N LYS A 41 12.72 3.40 0.75
CA LYS A 41 12.70 2.76 -0.57
C LYS A 41 11.38 2.96 -1.33
N GLY A 42 10.29 3.32 -0.66
CA GLY A 42 8.99 3.54 -1.27
C GLY A 42 8.50 2.30 -2.04
N VAL A 43 8.03 2.48 -3.28
CA VAL A 43 7.51 1.40 -4.14
C VAL A 43 8.53 0.30 -4.37
N ARG A 44 9.84 0.62 -4.42
CA ARG A 44 10.87 -0.42 -4.60
C ARG A 44 10.88 -1.43 -3.46
N TRP A 45 10.59 -1.03 -2.22
CA TRP A 45 10.43 -1.98 -1.12
C TRP A 45 9.31 -2.99 -1.40
N ALA A 46 8.18 -2.53 -1.93
CA ALA A 46 7.05 -3.39 -2.24
C ALA A 46 7.42 -4.42 -3.32
N ILE A 47 8.10 -3.98 -4.39
CA ILE A 47 8.60 -4.85 -5.46
C ILE A 47 9.60 -5.88 -4.93
N ASP A 48 10.57 -5.45 -4.11
CA ASP A 48 11.58 -6.34 -3.51
C ASP A 48 10.95 -7.44 -2.62
N HIS A 49 9.74 -7.19 -2.10
CA HIS A 49 8.97 -8.13 -1.27
C HIS A 49 7.89 -8.88 -2.05
N GLY A 50 7.88 -8.79 -3.39
CA GLY A 50 6.97 -9.54 -4.27
C GLY A 50 5.60 -8.90 -4.52
N TYR A 51 5.41 -7.63 -4.15
CA TYR A 51 4.16 -6.88 -4.35
C TYR A 51 4.22 -6.01 -5.61
N GLY A 52 4.50 -6.62 -6.75
CA GLY A 52 4.55 -5.92 -8.04
C GLY A 52 5.57 -6.51 -9.00
N SER A 53 5.79 -5.79 -10.09
CA SER A 53 6.80 -6.09 -11.12
C SER A 53 7.89 -5.02 -11.13
N ASN A 54 9.06 -5.33 -11.73
CA ASN A 54 10.17 -4.38 -11.80
C ASN A 54 9.82 -3.08 -12.53
N ASP A 55 8.90 -3.15 -13.50
CA ASP A 55 8.49 -2.04 -14.35
C ASP A 55 7.49 -1.10 -13.64
N ASP A 56 6.89 -1.53 -12.52
CA ASP A 56 5.89 -0.76 -11.78
C ASP A 56 6.49 0.53 -11.20
N ALA A 57 7.78 0.51 -10.85
CA ALA A 57 8.48 1.69 -10.36
C ALA A 57 8.57 2.77 -11.45
N ASP A 58 8.87 2.40 -12.69
CA ASP A 58 9.14 3.33 -13.79
C ASP A 58 7.90 4.14 -14.22
N VAL A 59 6.70 3.65 -13.87
CA VAL A 59 5.43 4.31 -14.14
C VAL A 59 4.85 5.06 -12.94
N CYS A 60 5.56 5.07 -11.80
CA CYS A 60 5.22 5.89 -10.64
C CYS A 60 5.93 7.25 -10.70
N GLU A 61 5.26 8.30 -10.25
CA GLU A 61 5.91 9.59 -10.02
C GLU A 61 7.14 9.43 -9.10
N GLU A 62 8.26 10.09 -9.44
CA GLU A 62 9.57 9.93 -8.76
C GLU A 62 10.06 8.47 -8.67
N ASN A 63 9.64 7.61 -9.59
CA ASN A 63 9.83 6.16 -9.54
C ASN A 63 9.31 5.52 -8.25
N GLY A 64 8.29 6.15 -7.64
CA GLY A 64 7.70 5.72 -6.37
C GLY A 64 8.61 5.91 -5.15
N GLN A 65 9.65 6.74 -5.25
CA GLN A 65 10.61 6.98 -4.17
C GLN A 65 11.15 8.41 -4.17
N ILE A 66 10.82 9.19 -3.13
CA ILE A 66 11.43 10.51 -2.92
C ILE A 66 12.82 10.34 -2.30
N LYS A 67 13.84 10.93 -2.94
CA LYS A 67 15.24 10.85 -2.49
C LYS A 67 15.44 11.50 -1.11
N ASN A 68 16.41 10.96 -0.36
CA ASN A 68 16.85 11.48 0.94
C ASN A 68 15.77 11.48 2.04
N ALA A 69 14.78 10.58 1.96
CA ALA A 69 13.87 10.33 3.07
C ALA A 69 14.67 9.88 4.31
N ASP A 70 14.48 10.58 5.43
CA ASP A 70 15.12 10.25 6.72
C ASP A 70 14.06 9.77 7.71
N PRO A 71 13.98 8.46 7.98
CA PRO A 71 13.01 7.92 8.93
C PRO A 71 13.14 8.53 10.33
N ASN A 72 14.32 9.01 10.75
CA ASN A 72 14.50 9.61 12.07
C ASN A 72 13.71 10.91 12.25
N LYS A 73 13.23 11.51 11.16
CA LYS A 73 12.33 12.69 11.21
C LYS A 73 10.86 12.30 11.42
N VAL A 74 10.52 11.00 11.35
CA VAL A 74 9.16 10.51 11.56
C VAL A 74 8.95 10.17 13.04
N SER A 75 7.97 10.82 13.67
CA SER A 75 7.72 10.67 15.10
C SER A 75 7.31 9.23 15.49
N PRO A 76 7.60 8.79 16.73
CA PRO A 76 7.15 7.49 17.23
C PRO A 76 5.64 7.30 17.15
N THR A 77 4.86 8.37 17.32
CA THR A 77 3.39 8.33 17.22
C THR A 77 2.94 8.06 15.79
N ALA A 78 3.54 8.71 14.80
CA ALA A 78 3.25 8.47 13.39
C ALA A 78 3.60 7.03 12.99
N ARG A 79 4.76 6.52 13.42
CA ARG A 79 5.20 5.13 13.19
C ARG A 79 4.24 4.11 13.79
N LYS A 80 3.86 4.28 15.06
CA LYS A 80 2.89 3.41 15.75
C LYS A 80 1.53 3.38 15.04
N ARG A 81 1.12 4.50 14.45
CA ARG A 81 -0.14 4.60 13.71
C ARG A 81 -0.04 4.00 12.31
N GLY A 82 1.04 4.25 11.58
CA GLY A 82 1.21 3.85 10.19
C GLY A 82 1.59 2.38 9.99
N ALA A 83 2.47 1.83 10.84
CA ALA A 83 2.96 0.45 10.72
C ALA A 83 1.83 -0.61 10.56
N PRO A 84 0.76 -0.61 11.38
CA PRO A 84 -0.31 -1.61 11.25
C PRO A 84 -1.30 -1.32 10.12
N GLN A 85 -1.13 -0.24 9.34
CA GLN A 85 -2.07 0.20 8.30
C GLN A 85 -1.54 -0.06 6.88
N LEU A 86 -0.27 -0.44 6.71
CA LEU A 86 0.32 -0.65 5.39
C LEU A 86 -0.39 -1.77 4.63
N GLY A 87 -0.83 -1.48 3.40
CA GLY A 87 -1.65 -2.40 2.60
C GLY A 87 -3.13 -2.37 2.99
N SER A 88 -3.67 -1.18 3.27
CA SER A 88 -5.11 -0.93 3.38
C SER A 88 -5.49 0.36 2.64
N LEU A 89 -6.73 0.45 2.17
CA LEU A 89 -7.25 1.65 1.48
C LEU A 89 -7.51 2.81 2.44
N GLY A 90 -7.86 2.52 3.70
CA GLY A 90 -8.32 3.52 4.66
C GLY A 90 -9.81 3.88 4.47
N SER A 91 -10.17 5.13 4.76
CA SER A 91 -11.55 5.62 4.81
C SER A 91 -11.69 7.02 4.21
N GLY A 92 -12.91 7.52 4.07
CA GLY A 92 -13.18 8.81 3.45
C GLY A 92 -13.30 8.65 1.94
N ASN A 93 -12.64 9.51 1.16
CA ASN A 93 -12.71 9.47 -0.31
C ASN A 93 -11.72 8.46 -0.92
N HIS A 94 -11.35 7.42 -0.18
CA HIS A 94 -10.41 6.39 -0.62
C HIS A 94 -11.22 5.19 -1.11
N PHE A 95 -11.06 4.81 -2.38
CA PHE A 95 -11.78 3.71 -3.00
C PHE A 95 -10.90 3.01 -4.04
N LEU A 96 -11.28 1.79 -4.39
CA LEU A 96 -10.79 1.07 -5.55
C LEU A 96 -11.98 0.79 -6.46
N GLU A 97 -11.84 1.11 -7.74
CA GLU A 97 -12.90 0.96 -8.73
C GLU A 97 -12.42 0.21 -9.95
N VAL A 98 -13.34 -0.52 -10.57
CA VAL A 98 -13.14 -1.15 -11.87
C VAL A 98 -13.81 -0.24 -12.90
N GLN A 99 -13.03 0.27 -13.85
CA GLN A 99 -13.48 1.19 -14.89
C GLN A 99 -13.59 0.51 -16.26
#